data_AF-A0A3L7RNN5-F1
#
_entry.id   AF-A0A3L7RNN5-F1
#
_cell.length_a   1.000
_cell.length_b   1.000
_cell.length_c   1.000
_cell.angle_alpha   90.00
_cell.angle_beta   90.00
_cell.angle_gamma   90.00
#
_symmetry.space_group_name_H-M   'P 1'
#
loop_
_entity.id
_entity.type
_entity.pdbx_description
1 polymer ?
#
loop_
_entity_poly.entity_id
_entity_poly.type
_entity_poly.pdbx_seq_one_letter_code
_entity_poly.pdbx_strand_id
1 'polypeptide(L)'
;DDAVAELDCRYDELRSAAQVRLGDLFDASDYPVSLIGLFAIEHDYPSVEPPDYLRQLNPELYQQECQRVQSRFDEAVQLAEQAFLEELVRLVDHITERLSGTDDGKPRVFRDSAVTNLIEFFERFRTLNVRSNEQLDELVARAQQVLGGVDPQQLRDSVTLRQRVVTQLSGVQSSLDGLLVDRPRRNILRRPQ
;
A
#
# COMPACT_ATOMS: atom_id res chain seq x y z
N ASP A 1 14.46 9.70 23.39
CA ASP A 1 15.20 8.71 24.19
C ASP A 1 16.65 9.10 24.42
N ASP A 2 17.44 9.38 23.39
CA ASP A 2 18.87 9.75 23.53
C ASP A 2 19.13 10.94 24.47
N ALA A 3 18.31 12.00 24.42
CA ALA A 3 18.48 13.16 25.30
C ALA A 3 18.18 12.85 26.79
N VAL A 4 17.30 11.87 27.06
CA VAL A 4 16.99 11.44 28.44
C VAL A 4 18.12 10.57 28.97
N ALA A 5 18.70 9.71 28.13
CA ALA A 5 19.87 8.91 28.50
C ALA A 5 21.11 9.78 28.76
N GLU A 6 21.33 10.84 27.97
CA GLU A 6 22.42 11.79 28.19
C GLU A 6 22.24 12.58 29.50
N LEU A 7 21.00 12.97 29.82
CA LEU A 7 20.67 13.63 31.08
C LEU A 7 20.85 12.68 32.28
N ASP A 8 20.43 11.42 32.14
CA ASP A 8 20.56 10.40 33.18
C ASP A 8 22.02 10.14 33.56
N CYS A 9 22.92 10.09 32.56
CA CYS A 9 24.37 9.96 32.78
C CYS A 9 24.97 11.09 33.63
N ARG A 10 24.34 12.27 33.68
CA ARG A 10 24.79 13.42 34.48
C ARG A 10 23.88 13.70 35.68
N TYR A 11 22.87 12.87 35.89
CA TYR A 11 21.85 13.09 36.91
C TYR A 11 22.42 12.99 38.33
N ASP A 12 23.35 12.05 38.57
CA ASP A 12 24.02 11.90 39.86
C ASP A 12 24.86 13.13 40.25
N GLU A 13 25.50 13.78 39.27
CA GLU A 13 26.23 15.03 39.48
C GLU A 13 25.27 16.17 39.87
N LEU A 14 24.11 16.25 39.20
CA LEU A 14 23.07 17.23 39.50
C LEU A 14 22.42 17.01 40.87
N ARG A 15 22.19 15.75 41.25
CA ARG A 15 21.68 15.36 42.58
C ARG A 15 22.67 15.72 43.68
N SER A 16 23.96 15.46 43.47
CA SER A 16 25.03 15.82 44.41
C SER A 16 25.15 17.34 44.56
N ALA A 17 25.04 18.09 43.46
CA ALA A 17 25.02 19.55 43.49
C ALA A 17 23.78 20.10 44.22
N ALA A 18 22.61 19.46 44.05
CA ALA A 18 21.39 19.80 44.78
C ALA A 18 21.53 19.55 46.28
N GLN A 19 22.17 18.44 46.68
CA GLN A 19 22.45 18.12 48.08
C GLN A 19 23.32 19.20 48.75
N VAL A 20 24.39 19.65 48.10
CA VAL A 20 25.26 20.72 48.62
C VAL A 20 24.51 22.05 48.73
N ARG A 21 23.63 22.36 47.76
CA ARG A 21 22.89 23.62 47.72
C ARG A 21 21.75 23.68 48.73
N LEU A 22 21.05 22.58 48.93
CA LEU A 22 19.86 22.49 49.79
C LEU A 22 20.21 22.18 51.25
N GLY A 23 21.37 21.55 51.52
CA GLY A 23 21.84 21.27 52.87
C GLY A 23 20.80 20.48 53.67
N ASP A 24 20.35 21.04 54.80
CA ASP A 24 19.37 20.43 55.69
C ASP A 24 17.97 20.27 55.08
N LEU A 25 17.69 20.96 53.97
CA LEU A 25 16.43 20.84 53.21
C LEU A 25 16.47 19.77 52.11
N PHE A 26 17.60 19.08 51.95
CA PHE A 26 17.70 18.01 50.97
C PHE A 26 17.04 16.73 51.49
N ASP A 27 16.04 16.24 50.77
CA ASP A 27 15.50 14.89 50.94
C ASP A 27 15.91 13.99 49.77
N ALA A 28 16.46 12.82 50.07
CA ALA A 28 16.90 11.85 49.08
C ALA A 28 15.73 11.18 48.36
N SER A 29 14.52 11.11 48.96
CA SER A 29 13.35 10.48 48.35
C SER A 29 12.73 11.28 47.22
N ASP A 30 13.02 12.58 47.15
CA ASP A 30 12.48 13.48 46.11
C ASP A 30 13.20 13.30 44.75
N TYR A 31 14.28 12.52 44.73
CA TYR A 31 15.13 12.30 43.55
C TYR A 31 15.13 10.82 43.16
N PRO A 32 14.44 10.42 42.07
CA PRO A 32 14.45 9.04 41.57
C PRO A 32 15.85 8.61 41.14
N VAL A 33 16.12 7.30 41.11
CA VAL A 33 17.46 6.77 40.80
C VAL A 33 17.82 6.91 39.31
N SER A 34 16.83 6.98 38.43
CA SER A 34 17.01 7.21 36.99
C SER A 34 15.83 7.97 36.41
N LEU A 35 16.09 8.77 35.37
CA LEU A 35 15.11 9.51 34.59
C LEU A 35 14.60 8.74 33.37
N ILE A 36 15.18 7.57 33.08
CA ILE A 36 14.78 6.71 31.95
C ILE A 36 13.33 6.25 32.18
N GLY A 37 12.45 6.52 31.22
CA GLY A 37 11.03 6.17 31.28
C GLY A 37 10.14 7.12 32.07
N LEU A 38 10.69 8.13 32.76
CA LEU A 38 9.89 9.17 33.43
C LEU A 38 9.41 10.27 32.47
N PHE A 39 10.08 10.39 31.31
CA PHE A 39 9.73 11.33 30.25
C PHE A 39 9.25 10.56 29.02
N ALA A 40 8.01 10.10 29.06
CA ALA A 40 7.36 9.45 27.92
C ALA A 40 5.97 10.05 27.70
N ILE A 41 5.64 10.29 26.43
CA ILE A 41 4.27 10.52 25.98
C ILE A 41 3.96 9.38 25.01
N GLU A 42 3.22 8.39 25.49
CA GLU A 42 2.73 7.29 24.67
C GLU A 42 1.39 7.69 24.04
N HIS A 43 1.24 7.46 22.74
CA HIS A 43 -0.03 7.55 22.06
C HIS A 43 -0.35 6.19 21.46
N ASP A 44 -1.52 5.66 21.78
CA ASP A 44 -2.05 4.45 21.16
C ASP A 44 -3.31 4.80 20.37
N TYR A 45 -3.58 4.04 19.33
CA TYR A 45 -4.84 4.14 18.62
C TYR A 45 -5.95 3.55 19.50
N PRO A 46 -7.14 4.17 19.58
CA PRO A 46 -8.23 3.54 20.29
C PRO A 46 -8.49 2.16 19.69
N SER A 47 -8.65 1.15 20.57
CA SER A 47 -9.00 -0.21 20.17
C SER A 47 -10.16 -0.17 19.16
N VAL A 48 -9.92 -0.74 17.99
CA VAL A 48 -10.94 -0.88 16.92
C VAL A 48 -11.91 -2.02 17.26
N GLU A 49 -11.72 -2.70 18.40
CA GLU A 49 -12.58 -3.79 18.82
C GLU A 49 -13.81 -3.27 19.56
N PRO A 50 -15.02 -3.72 19.18
CA PRO A 50 -16.23 -3.37 19.89
C PRO A 50 -16.18 -3.92 21.32
N PRO A 51 -16.50 -3.11 22.35
CA PRO A 51 -16.51 -3.54 23.75
C PRO A 51 -17.33 -4.83 23.97
N ASP A 52 -16.79 -5.76 24.78
CA ASP A 52 -17.39 -7.08 25.01
C ASP A 52 -18.83 -7.05 25.52
N TYR A 53 -19.22 -5.99 26.23
CA TYR A 53 -20.59 -5.83 26.71
C TYR A 53 -21.61 -5.68 25.57
N LEU A 54 -21.21 -5.16 24.40
CA LEU A 54 -22.10 -5.05 23.22
C LEU A 54 -22.42 -6.43 22.62
N ARG A 55 -21.51 -7.40 22.75
CA ARG A 55 -21.76 -8.80 22.35
C ARG A 55 -22.80 -9.48 23.26
N GLN A 56 -22.90 -9.04 24.52
CA GLN A 56 -23.82 -9.61 25.52
C GLN A 56 -25.18 -8.91 25.54
N LEU A 57 -25.25 -7.61 25.21
CA LEU A 57 -26.47 -6.82 25.32
C LEU A 57 -27.46 -7.08 24.16
N ASN A 58 -26.95 -7.27 22.94
CA ASN A 58 -27.76 -7.61 21.77
C ASN A 58 -26.95 -8.39 20.72
N PRO A 59 -26.87 -9.73 20.83
CA PRO A 59 -26.09 -10.55 19.90
C PRO A 59 -26.61 -10.51 18.46
N GLU A 60 -27.91 -10.30 18.25
CA GLU A 60 -28.50 -10.19 16.91
C GLU A 60 -28.09 -8.88 16.22
N LEU A 61 -28.13 -7.75 16.94
CA LEU A 61 -27.70 -6.45 16.41
C LEU A 61 -26.18 -6.42 16.13
N TYR A 62 -25.39 -7.05 16.99
CA TYR A 62 -23.95 -7.22 16.77
C TYR A 62 -23.68 -8.01 15.48
N GLN A 63 -24.35 -9.15 15.28
CA GLN A 63 -24.21 -9.95 14.07
C GLN A 63 -24.66 -9.19 12.81
N GLN A 64 -25.76 -8.42 12.89
CA GLN A 64 -26.23 -7.58 11.78
C GLN A 64 -25.23 -6.49 11.41
N GLU A 65 -24.65 -5.79 12.40
CA GLU A 65 -23.64 -4.76 12.13
C GLU A 65 -22.33 -5.38 11.62
N CYS A 66 -21.91 -6.55 12.10
CA CYS A 66 -20.79 -7.31 11.53
C CYS A 66 -21.03 -7.66 10.06
N GLN A 67 -22.21 -8.19 9.71
CA GLN A 67 -22.57 -8.52 8.33
C GLN A 67 -22.61 -7.27 7.44
N ARG A 68 -23.10 -6.15 7.97
CA ARG A 68 -23.15 -4.87 7.27
C ARG A 68 -21.76 -4.31 7.00
N VAL A 69 -20.87 -4.38 8.00
CA VAL A 69 -19.48 -3.96 7.88
C VAL A 69 -18.75 -4.86 6.90
N GLN A 70 -18.91 -6.19 6.98
CA GLN A 70 -18.37 -7.14 6.01
C GLN A 70 -18.82 -6.81 4.58
N SER A 71 -20.13 -6.62 4.35
CA SER A 71 -20.66 -6.26 3.03
C SER A 71 -20.08 -4.95 2.48
N ARG A 72 -19.83 -3.97 3.36
CA ARG A 72 -19.17 -2.70 2.97
C ARG A 72 -17.69 -2.88 2.66
N PHE A 73 -17.00 -3.73 3.40
CA PHE A 73 -15.61 -4.07 3.11
C PHE A 73 -15.50 -4.83 1.80
N ASP A 74 -16.38 -5.80 1.54
CA ASP A 74 -16.44 -6.53 0.27
C ASP A 74 -16.68 -5.56 -0.91
N GLU A 75 -17.58 -4.59 -0.73
CA GLU A 75 -17.80 -3.53 -1.73
C GLU A 75 -16.56 -2.64 -1.94
N ALA A 76 -15.86 -2.27 -0.88
CA ALA A 76 -14.63 -1.49 -0.97
C ALA A 76 -13.52 -2.25 -1.69
N VAL A 77 -13.38 -3.56 -1.43
CA VAL A 77 -12.44 -4.45 -2.12
C VAL A 77 -12.77 -4.52 -3.61
N GLN A 78 -14.04 -4.69 -3.97
CA GLN A 78 -14.48 -4.71 -5.37
C GLN A 78 -14.18 -3.40 -6.10
N LEU A 79 -14.39 -2.24 -5.44
CA LEU A 79 -14.08 -0.93 -6.01
C LEU A 79 -12.57 -0.75 -6.21
N ALA A 80 -11.77 -1.17 -5.24
CA ALA A 80 -10.31 -1.15 -5.35
C ALA A 80 -9.85 -2.01 -6.53
N GLU A 81 -10.32 -3.27 -6.63
CA GLU A 81 -10.02 -4.16 -7.75
C GLU A 81 -10.38 -3.56 -9.11
N GLN A 82 -11.54 -2.91 -9.22
CA GLN A 82 -11.94 -2.28 -10.48
C GLN A 82 -11.00 -1.14 -10.85
N ALA A 83 -10.64 -0.28 -9.89
CA ALA A 83 -9.68 0.79 -10.12
C ALA A 83 -8.31 0.24 -10.55
N PHE A 84 -7.85 -0.87 -9.95
CA PHE A 84 -6.60 -1.53 -10.36
C PHE A 84 -6.66 -2.10 -11.77
N LEU A 85 -7.76 -2.77 -12.13
CA LEU A 85 -7.96 -3.28 -13.49
C LEU A 85 -7.89 -2.15 -14.52
N GLU A 86 -8.57 -1.03 -14.25
CA GLU A 86 -8.58 0.14 -15.12
C GLU A 86 -7.18 0.78 -15.24
N GLU A 87 -6.42 0.87 -14.15
CA GLU A 87 -5.04 1.36 -14.17
C GLU A 87 -4.12 0.41 -14.96
N LEU A 88 -4.25 -0.90 -14.77
CA LEU A 88 -3.45 -1.91 -15.48
C LEU A 88 -3.68 -1.85 -16.98
N VAL A 89 -4.94 -1.76 -17.43
CA VAL A 89 -5.27 -1.60 -18.86
C VAL A 89 -4.59 -0.36 -19.43
N ARG A 90 -4.68 0.79 -18.76
CA ARG A 90 -4.02 2.02 -19.21
C ARG A 90 -2.50 1.88 -19.32
N LEU A 91 -1.87 1.18 -18.38
CA LEU A 91 -0.42 0.95 -18.39
C LEU A 91 0.00 0.03 -19.54
N VAL A 92 -0.74 -1.06 -19.77
CA VAL A 92 -0.48 -2.00 -20.86
C VAL A 92 -0.72 -1.33 -22.22
N ASP A 93 -1.80 -0.55 -22.37
CA ASP A 93 -2.07 0.27 -23.55
C ASP A 93 -0.92 1.22 -23.83
N HIS A 94 -0.46 1.94 -22.80
CA HIS A 94 0.63 2.90 -22.95
C HIS A 94 1.92 2.24 -23.43
N ILE A 95 2.29 1.09 -22.87
CA ILE A 95 3.49 0.37 -23.33
C ILE A 95 3.30 -0.16 -24.74
N THR A 96 2.14 -0.74 -25.05
CA THR A 96 1.84 -1.29 -26.38
C THR A 96 1.92 -0.21 -27.45
N GLU A 97 1.35 0.97 -27.20
CA GLU A 97 1.43 2.14 -28.10
C GLU A 97 2.89 2.64 -28.28
N ARG A 98 3.67 2.65 -27.20
CA ARG A 98 5.09 3.08 -27.23
C ARG A 98 5.98 2.10 -27.97
N LEU A 99 5.69 0.80 -27.88
CA LEU A 99 6.45 -0.26 -28.53
C LEU A 99 6.03 -0.49 -29.99
N SER A 100 4.75 -0.28 -30.34
CA SER A 100 4.23 -0.48 -31.69
C SER A 100 4.69 0.59 -32.69
N GLY A 101 4.94 1.81 -32.22
CA GLY A 101 5.85 2.76 -32.88
C GLY A 101 5.47 3.23 -34.30
N THR A 102 4.26 3.02 -34.78
CA THR A 102 3.84 3.41 -36.14
C THR A 102 2.56 4.22 -36.13
N ASP A 103 2.69 5.53 -36.24
CA ASP A 103 1.61 6.38 -36.76
C ASP A 103 2.11 7.50 -37.70
N ASP A 104 3.43 7.72 -37.85
CA ASP A 104 3.91 8.93 -38.56
C ASP A 104 5.33 8.84 -39.16
N GLY A 105 5.83 7.63 -39.46
CA GLY A 105 7.13 7.44 -40.11
C GLY A 105 8.37 7.80 -39.28
N LYS A 106 8.21 8.22 -38.01
CA LYS A 106 9.30 8.43 -37.05
C LYS A 106 9.11 7.54 -35.82
N PRO A 107 10.13 6.76 -35.40
CA PRO A 107 10.02 5.90 -34.23
C PRO A 107 9.82 6.76 -32.96
N ARG A 108 8.73 6.52 -32.23
CA ARG A 108 8.56 7.11 -30.89
C ARG A 108 9.69 6.62 -29.98
N VAL A 109 10.33 7.53 -29.25
CA VAL A 109 11.41 7.19 -28.32
C VAL A 109 10.82 6.38 -27.17
N PHE A 110 11.20 5.11 -27.07
CA PHE A 110 10.88 4.25 -25.93
C PHE A 110 11.69 4.70 -24.72
N ARG A 111 11.01 5.26 -23.71
CA ARG A 111 11.61 5.72 -22.46
C ARG A 111 11.54 4.62 -21.40
N ASP A 112 12.61 4.47 -20.64
CA ASP A 112 12.76 3.43 -19.62
C ASP A 112 11.70 3.56 -18.52
N SER A 113 11.22 4.79 -18.29
CA SER A 113 10.12 5.11 -17.38
C SER A 113 8.85 4.30 -17.64
N ALA A 114 8.56 3.88 -18.87
CA ALA A 114 7.36 3.10 -19.15
C ALA A 114 7.43 1.70 -18.52
N VAL A 115 8.61 1.07 -18.54
CA VAL A 115 8.85 -0.24 -17.91
C VAL A 115 8.93 -0.07 -16.40
N THR A 116 9.67 0.92 -15.91
CA THR A 116 9.81 1.20 -14.47
C THR A 116 8.46 1.46 -13.81
N ASN A 117 7.61 2.31 -14.40
CA ASN A 117 6.28 2.62 -13.86
C ASN A 117 5.39 1.37 -13.73
N LEU A 118 5.52 0.43 -14.67
CA LEU A 118 4.71 -0.78 -14.69
C LEU A 118 5.24 -1.82 -13.67
N ILE A 119 6.57 -1.93 -13.51
CA ILE A 119 7.18 -2.69 -12.41
C ILE A 119 6.74 -2.14 -11.05
N GLU A 120 6.80 -0.82 -10.86
CA GLU A 120 6.33 -0.15 -9.64
C GLU A 120 4.84 -0.37 -9.39
N PHE A 121 4.00 -0.37 -10.44
CA PHE A 121 2.59 -0.73 -10.33
C PHE A 121 2.41 -2.15 -9.78
N PHE A 122 3.17 -3.12 -10.27
CA PHE A 122 3.05 -4.49 -9.77
C PHE A 122 3.57 -4.68 -8.34
N GLU A 123 4.58 -3.94 -7.91
CA GLU A 123 4.98 -3.92 -6.50
C GLU A 123 3.86 -3.37 -5.62
N ARG A 124 3.27 -2.23 -6.02
CA ARG A 124 2.11 -1.64 -5.32
C ARG A 124 0.93 -2.61 -5.25
N PHE A 125 0.63 -3.28 -6.36
CA PHE A 125 -0.42 -4.29 -6.44
C PHE A 125 -0.21 -5.42 -5.42
N ARG A 126 1.02 -5.95 -5.31
CA ARG A 126 1.37 -6.99 -4.34
C ARG A 126 1.23 -6.52 -2.89
N THR A 127 1.70 -5.31 -2.58
CA THR A 127 1.60 -4.77 -1.22
C THR A 127 0.16 -4.56 -0.75
N LEU A 128 -0.76 -4.34 -1.69
CA LEU A 128 -2.17 -4.10 -1.36
C LEU A 128 -2.98 -5.39 -1.17
N ASN A 129 -2.34 -6.57 -1.28
CA ASN A 129 -2.91 -7.90 -0.98
C ASN A 129 -4.30 -8.13 -1.59
N VAL A 130 -4.51 -7.67 -2.82
CA VAL A 130 -5.73 -7.92 -3.60
C VAL A 130 -5.64 -9.32 -4.21
N ARG A 131 -5.57 -10.34 -3.35
CA ARG A 131 -5.60 -11.77 -3.74
C ARG A 131 -7.01 -12.31 -3.92
N SER A 132 -7.98 -11.42 -4.01
CA SER A 132 -9.40 -11.76 -4.13
C SER A 132 -9.78 -12.24 -5.54
N ASN A 133 -8.84 -12.24 -6.49
CA ASN A 133 -9.07 -12.76 -7.84
C ASN A 133 -7.84 -13.50 -8.42
N GLU A 134 -7.89 -14.84 -8.41
CA GLU A 134 -6.85 -15.71 -8.98
C GLU A 134 -6.56 -15.42 -10.46
N GLN A 135 -7.58 -15.05 -11.25
CA GLN A 135 -7.40 -14.75 -12.69
C GLN A 135 -6.62 -13.45 -12.90
N LEU A 136 -6.81 -12.47 -12.03
CA LEU A 136 -6.06 -11.21 -12.04
C LEU A 136 -4.60 -11.46 -11.66
N ASP A 137 -4.37 -12.27 -10.63
CA ASP A 137 -3.03 -12.66 -10.19
C ASP A 137 -2.26 -13.39 -11.31
N GLU A 138 -2.91 -14.30 -12.03
CA GLU A 138 -2.32 -14.97 -13.19
C GLU A 138 -1.96 -14.01 -14.34
N LEU A 139 -2.79 -13.00 -14.59
CA LEU A 139 -2.52 -12.00 -15.63
C LEU A 139 -1.37 -11.08 -15.24
N VAL A 140 -1.32 -10.63 -13.99
CA VAL A 140 -0.23 -9.85 -13.42
C VAL A 140 1.08 -10.64 -13.49
N ALA A 141 1.06 -11.92 -13.09
CA ALA A 141 2.24 -12.79 -13.15
C ALA A 141 2.74 -12.97 -14.60
N ARG A 142 1.83 -13.17 -15.56
CA ARG A 142 2.19 -13.25 -16.99
C ARG A 142 2.82 -11.95 -17.49
N ALA A 143 2.24 -10.79 -17.17
CA ALA A 143 2.79 -9.50 -17.57
C ALA A 143 4.17 -9.23 -16.92
N GLN A 144 4.35 -9.61 -15.65
CA GLN A 144 5.64 -9.55 -14.97
C GLN A 144 6.68 -10.45 -15.62
N GLN A 145 6.33 -11.66 -16.05
CA GLN A 145 7.27 -12.55 -16.74
C GLN A 145 7.71 -11.99 -18.10
N VAL A 146 6.80 -11.34 -18.82
CA VAL A 146 7.10 -10.69 -20.11
C VAL A 146 8.05 -9.50 -19.93
N LEU A 147 7.91 -8.74 -18.84
CA LEU A 147 8.65 -7.49 -18.61
C LEU A 147 9.90 -7.64 -17.73
N GLY A 148 9.86 -8.50 -16.71
CA GLY A 148 10.92 -8.65 -15.71
C GLY A 148 12.21 -9.28 -16.24
N GLY A 149 12.17 -9.90 -17.42
CA GLY A 149 13.35 -10.42 -18.11
C GLY A 149 13.92 -9.51 -19.19
N VAL A 150 13.35 -8.32 -19.39
CA VAL A 150 13.64 -7.48 -20.56
C VAL A 150 14.27 -6.16 -20.13
N ASP A 151 15.51 -5.93 -20.56
CA ASP A 151 16.19 -4.65 -20.36
C ASP A 151 15.62 -3.60 -21.35
N PRO A 152 15.24 -2.39 -20.88
CA PRO A 152 14.79 -1.31 -21.76
C PRO A 152 15.75 -0.99 -22.92
N GLN A 153 17.06 -1.16 -22.71
CA GLN A 153 18.06 -0.97 -23.75
C GLN A 153 17.98 -2.07 -24.83
N GLN A 154 17.72 -3.32 -24.44
CA GLN A 154 17.50 -4.42 -25.39
C GLN A 154 16.25 -4.22 -26.25
N LEU A 155 15.19 -3.59 -25.71
CA LEU A 155 13.99 -3.23 -26.48
C LEU A 155 14.26 -2.13 -27.52
N ARG A 156 15.21 -1.23 -27.24
CA ARG A 156 15.66 -0.22 -28.20
C ARG A 156 16.49 -0.85 -29.32
N ASP A 157 17.39 -1.75 -28.97
CA ASP A 157 18.37 -2.32 -29.90
C ASP A 157 17.80 -3.46 -30.76
N SER A 158 16.76 -4.17 -30.29
CA SER A 158 16.18 -5.32 -30.98
C SER A 158 14.71 -5.11 -31.38
N VAL A 159 14.48 -5.00 -32.70
CA VAL A 159 13.13 -4.91 -33.28
C VAL A 159 12.34 -6.21 -33.09
N THR A 160 13.01 -7.36 -33.15
CA THR A 160 12.37 -8.68 -32.98
C THR A 160 11.91 -8.91 -31.55
N LEU A 161 12.70 -8.48 -30.56
CA LEU A 161 12.32 -8.53 -29.15
C LEU A 161 11.13 -7.60 -28.88
N ARG A 162 11.16 -6.39 -29.46
CA ARG A 162 10.06 -5.43 -29.38
C ARG A 162 8.75 -5.99 -29.90
N GLN A 163 8.76 -6.58 -31.10
CA GLN A 163 7.57 -7.21 -31.70
C GLN A 163 7.04 -8.35 -30.82
N ARG A 164 7.92 -9.21 -30.30
CA ARG A 164 7.53 -10.30 -29.40
C ARG A 164 6.84 -9.78 -28.13
N VAL A 165 7.41 -8.77 -27.49
CA VAL A 165 6.85 -8.18 -26.26
C VAL A 165 5.50 -7.51 -26.55
N VAL A 166 5.36 -6.80 -27.68
CA VAL A 166 4.07 -6.25 -28.13
C VAL A 166 3.02 -7.34 -28.27
N THR A 167 3.32 -8.43 -28.99
CA THR A 167 2.36 -9.53 -29.17
C THR A 167 1.94 -10.15 -27.84
N GLN A 168 2.88 -10.34 -26.92
CA GLN A 168 2.59 -10.89 -25.60
C GLN A 168 1.74 -9.95 -24.75
N LEU A 169 2.04 -8.64 -24.76
CA LEU A 169 1.28 -7.63 -24.02
C LEU A 169 -0.12 -7.43 -24.60
N SER A 170 -0.28 -7.44 -25.93
CA SER A 170 -1.60 -7.39 -26.56
C SER A 170 -2.48 -8.58 -26.18
N GLY A 171 -1.90 -9.78 -26.01
CA GLY A 171 -2.61 -10.96 -25.51
C GLY A 171 -3.07 -10.80 -24.05
N VAL A 172 -2.25 -10.18 -23.20
CA VAL A 172 -2.62 -9.84 -21.82
C VAL A 172 -3.74 -8.78 -21.81
N GLN A 173 -3.63 -7.75 -22.66
CA GLN A 173 -4.64 -6.71 -22.81
C GLN A 173 -6.00 -7.29 -23.19
N SER A 174 -6.08 -8.12 -24.22
CA SER A 174 -7.35 -8.73 -24.64
C SER A 174 -7.99 -9.58 -23.54
N SER A 175 -7.16 -10.23 -22.72
CA SER A 175 -7.64 -10.99 -21.56
C SER A 175 -8.19 -10.08 -20.45
N LEU A 176 -7.51 -8.94 -20.20
CA LEU A 176 -7.96 -7.93 -19.24
C LEU A 176 -9.26 -7.24 -19.68
N ASP A 177 -9.39 -6.93 -20.97
CA ASP A 177 -10.60 -6.33 -21.54
C ASP A 177 -11.80 -7.28 -21.40
N GLY A 178 -11.61 -8.59 -21.60
CA GLY A 178 -12.64 -9.60 -21.34
C GLY A 178 -13.13 -9.58 -19.88
N LEU A 179 -12.20 -9.53 -18.93
CA LEU A 179 -12.54 -9.47 -17.50
C LEU A 179 -13.27 -8.18 -17.10
N LEU A 180 -12.96 -7.06 -17.78
CA LEU A 180 -13.64 -5.78 -17.57
C LEU A 180 -15.06 -5.76 -18.15
N VAL A 181 -15.31 -6.48 -19.24
CA VAL A 181 -16.62 -6.56 -19.92
C VAL A 181 -17.59 -7.48 -19.16
N ASP A 182 -17.10 -8.61 -18.66
CA ASP A 182 -17.92 -9.57 -17.91
C ASP A 182 -18.28 -9.07 -16.50
N ARG A 183 -17.63 -8.01 -16.01
CA ARG A 183 -17.97 -7.38 -14.73
C ARG A 183 -19.15 -6.41 -14.91
N PRO A 184 -20.29 -6.60 -14.22
CA PRO A 184 -21.41 -5.67 -14.30
C PRO A 184 -21.00 -4.30 -13.71
N ARG A 185 -20.85 -3.29 -14.58
CA ARG A 185 -20.65 -1.89 -14.17
C ARG A 185 -21.91 -1.41 -13.43
N ARG A 186 -21.83 -1.20 -12.12
CA ARG A 186 -22.99 -0.86 -11.28
C ARG A 186 -23.49 0.55 -11.58
N ASN A 187 -24.76 0.65 -11.99
CA ASN A 187 -25.50 1.90 -12.09
C ASN A 187 -25.93 2.35 -10.69
N ILE A 188 -25.39 3.45 -10.17
CA ILE A 188 -25.72 3.95 -8.82
C ILE A 188 -27.07 4.66 -8.88
N LEU A 189 -28.17 3.92 -8.73
CA LEU A 189 -29.49 4.49 -8.50
C LEU A 189 -29.53 5.05 -7.07
N ARG A 190 -29.24 6.35 -6.92
CA ARG A 190 -29.54 7.09 -5.69
C ARG A 190 -31.06 7.04 -5.48
N ARG A 191 -31.52 6.39 -4.40
CA ARG A 191 -32.92 6.49 -3.97
C ARG A 191 -33.20 7.94 -3.58
N PRO A 192 -34.27 8.59 -4.10
CA PRO A 192 -34.72 9.86 -3.55
C PRO A 192 -35.26 9.63 -2.13
N GLN A 193 -35.00 10.61 -1.27
CA GLN A 193 -35.34 10.65 0.15
C GLN A 193 -36.85 10.68 0.38
#